data_AF-A0A183M154-F1
#
_entry.id   AF-A0A183M154-F1
#
_cell.length_a   1.000
_cell.length_b   1.000
_cell.length_c   1.000
_cell.angle_alpha   90.00
_cell.angle_beta   90.00
_cell.angle_gamma   90.00
#
_symmetry.space_group_name_H-M   'P 1'
#
loop_
_entity.id
_entity.type
_entity.pdbx_description
1 polymer ?
#
loop_
_entity_poly.entity_id
_entity_poly.type
_entity_poly.pdbx_seq_one_letter_code
_entity_poly.pdbx_strand_id
1 'polypeptide(L)' 'MFSVKWHEQMQIKTASVAAVSASVGLSIHKEKTKVLKFKTKNSNPIALDGETLEDVKSFTYLGIIINEQEGSDADVKVKI' A
#
# COMPACT_ATOMS: atom_id res chain seq x y z
N MET A 1 14.10 10.92 -9.61
CA MET A 1 13.51 10.09 -10.69
C MET A 1 12.80 8.83 -10.18
N PHE A 2 13.38 8.05 -9.26
CA PHE A 2 12.74 6.82 -8.71
C PHE A 2 11.43 7.04 -7.93
N SER A 3 11.31 8.19 -7.27
CA SER A 3 10.19 8.51 -6.38
C SER A 3 8.83 8.68 -7.09
N VAL A 4 8.82 9.34 -8.24
CA VAL A 4 7.59 9.63 -9.00
C VAL A 4 7.02 8.35 -9.64
N LYS A 5 7.91 7.52 -10.21
CA LYS A 5 7.52 6.24 -10.83
C LYS A 5 6.86 5.28 -9.85
N TRP A 6 7.31 5.26 -8.60
CA TRP A 6 6.70 4.43 -7.56
C TRP A 6 5.29 4.87 -7.19
N HIS A 7 5.07 6.19 -7.08
CA HIS A 7 3.75 6.75 -6.80
C HIS A 7 2.76 6.41 -7.92
N GLU A 8 3.13 6.64 -9.18
CA GLU A 8 2.32 6.29 -10.35
C GLU A 8 1.98 4.78 -10.37
N GLN A 9 2.96 3.92 -10.09
CA GLN A 9 2.74 2.48 -10.03
C GLN A 9 1.77 2.07 -8.92
N MET A 10 1.87 2.69 -7.74
CA MET A 10 0.94 2.41 -6.64
C MET A 10 -0.49 2.85 -6.97
N GLN A 11 -0.66 4.00 -7.62
CA GLN A 11 -1.96 4.48 -8.10
C GLN A 11 -2.58 3.52 -9.12
N ILE A 12 -1.82 3.11 -10.14
CA ILE A 12 -2.29 2.19 -11.18
C ILE A 12 -2.71 0.84 -10.58
N LYS A 13 -1.90 0.28 -9.66
CA LYS A 13 -2.24 -0.98 -8.99
C LYS A 13 -3.50 -0.86 -8.15
N THR A 14 -3.65 0.23 -7.41
CA THR A 14 -4.84 0.49 -6.57
C THR A 14 -6.11 0.58 -7.43
N ALA A 15 -6.07 1.35 -8.53
CA ALA A 15 -7.19 1.46 -9.46
C ALA A 15 -7.53 0.13 -10.13
N SER A 16 -6.51 -0.66 -10.50
CA SER A 16 -6.71 -1.98 -11.10
C SER A 16 -7.39 -2.95 -10.13
N VAL A 17 -6.95 -3.01 -8.87
CA VAL A 17 -7.56 -3.85 -7.84
C VAL A 17 -9.00 -3.41 -7.55
N ALA A 18 -9.28 -2.10 -7.53
CA ALA A 18 -10.63 -1.55 -7.38
C ALA A 18 -11.56 -1.98 -8.51
N ALA A 19 -11.12 -1.85 -9.76
CA ALA A 19 -11.90 -2.25 -10.92
C ALA A 19 -12.20 -3.76 -10.94
N VAL A 20 -11.20 -4.60 -10.62
CA VAL A 20 -11.38 -6.06 -10.55
C VAL A 20 -12.27 -6.45 -9.38
N SER A 21 -12.18 -5.79 -8.23
CA SER A 21 -13.06 -6.05 -7.09
C SER A 21 -14.51 -5.73 -7.44
N ALA A 22 -14.75 -4.58 -8.08
CA ALA A 22 -16.08 -4.17 -8.51
C ALA A 22 -16.70 -5.14 -9.53
N SER A 23 -15.91 -5.70 -10.46
CA SER A 23 -16.42 -6.64 -11.46
C SER A 23 -16.91 -7.96 -10.86
N VAL A 24 -16.40 -8.35 -9.69
CA VAL A 24 -16.84 -9.52 -8.93
C VAL A 24 -17.80 -9.17 -7.79
N GLY A 25 -18.29 -7.93 -7.71
CA GLY A 25 -19.24 -7.47 -6.69
C GLY A 25 -18.63 -7.24 -5.30
N LEU A 26 -17.30 -7.14 -5.20
CA LEU A 26 -16.59 -6.81 -3.96
C LEU A 26 -16.38 -5.30 -3.85
N SER A 27 -16.62 -4.76 -2.66
CA SER A 27 -16.33 -3.35 -2.34
C SER A 27 -15.03 -3.22 -1.57
N ILE A 28 -14.19 -2.28 -1.99
CA ILE A 28 -13.00 -1.91 -1.23
C ILE A 28 -13.42 -0.95 -0.12
N HIS A 29 -13.18 -1.34 1.13
CA HIS A 29 -13.49 -0.50 2.27
C HIS A 29 -12.41 0.56 2.47
N LYS A 30 -12.67 1.77 1.97
CA LYS A 30 -11.71 2.88 1.91
C LYS A 30 -11.03 3.17 3.25
N GLU A 31 -11.77 3.16 4.36
CA GLU A 31 -11.23 3.41 5.72
C GLU A 31 -10.27 2.32 6.22
N LYS A 32 -10.42 1.09 5.71
CA LYS A 32 -9.53 -0.03 6.07
C LYS A 32 -8.32 -0.10 5.15
N THR A 33 -8.40 0.52 3.98
CA THR A 33 -7.30 0.59 3.02
C THR A 33 -6.35 1.70 3.43
N LYS A 34 -5.12 1.31 3.79
CA LYS A 34 -4.07 2.23 4.23
C LYS A 34 -2.82 2.04 3.39
N VAL A 35 -2.04 3.09 3.25
CA VAL A 35 -0.81 3.11 2.45
C VAL A 35 0.38 3.03 3.38
N LEU A 36 1.27 2.05 3.19
CA LEU A 36 2.52 2.03 3.95
C LEU A 36 3.44 3.15 3.44
N LYS A 37 3.75 4.10 4.33
CA LYS A 37 4.66 5.19 4.04
C LYS A 37 6.10 4.68 4.00
N PHE A 38 6.77 4.87 2.87
CA PHE A 38 8.22 4.70 2.74
C PHE A 38 8.90 6.08 2.78
N LYS A 39 10.09 6.18 3.40
CA LYS A 39 10.91 7.42 3.62
C LYS A 39 11.30 8.21 2.36
N THR A 40 10.67 7.99 1.23
CA THR A 40 10.96 8.72 0.00
C THR A 40 10.36 10.13 0.06
N LYS A 41 11.16 11.11 -0.38
CA LYS A 41 10.90 12.57 -0.33
C LYS A 41 9.65 13.07 -1.11
N ASN A 42 8.85 12.20 -1.74
CA ASN A 42 7.64 12.60 -2.48
C ASN A 42 6.46 11.72 -2.07
N SER A 43 5.83 12.05 -0.95
CA SER A 43 4.63 11.38 -0.46
C SER A 43 3.41 12.08 -1.05
N ASN A 44 3.20 11.93 -2.36
CA ASN A 44 1.91 12.31 -2.93
C ASN A 44 0.87 11.31 -2.41
N PRO A 45 -0.28 11.77 -1.91
CA PRO A 45 -1.30 10.86 -1.39
C PRO A 45 -1.80 9.92 -2.49
N ILE A 46 -2.19 8.71 -2.10
CA ILE A 46 -2.91 7.78 -2.98
C ILE A 46 -4.40 8.09 -2.86
N ALA A 47 -5.11 8.14 -4.00
CA ALA A 47 -6.54 8.40 -4.02
C ALA A 47 -7.27 7.15 -4.51
N LEU A 48 -8.30 6.75 -3.79
CA LEU A 48 -9.24 5.71 -4.20
C LEU A 48 -10.63 6.34 -4.31
N ASP A 49 -11.20 6.33 -5.52
CA ASP A 49 -12.50 6.94 -5.80
C ASP A 49 -12.63 8.39 -5.33
N GLY A 50 -11.55 9.18 -5.46
CA GLY A 50 -11.50 10.59 -5.06
C GLY A 50 -11.21 10.85 -3.57
N GLU A 51 -11.12 9.81 -2.73
CA GLU A 51 -10.73 9.93 -1.32
C GLU A 51 -9.26 9.57 -1.12
N THR A 52 -8.54 10.37 -0.34
CA THR A 52 -7.14 10.10 -0.02
C THR A 52 -7.03 9.00 1.04
N LEU A 53 -6.22 7.98 0.77
CA LEU A 53 -5.96 6.91 1.72
C LEU A 53 -4.99 7.36 2.82
N GLU A 54 -5.19 6.83 4.04
CA GLU A 54 -4.33 7.15 5.19
C GLU A 54 -2.95 6.51 5.05
N ASP A 55 -1.90 7.30 5.28
CA ASP A 55 -0.52 6.81 5.39
C ASP A 55 -0.27 6.20 6.78
N VAL A 56 0.21 4.96 6.82
CA VAL A 56 0.65 4.26 8.04
C VAL A 56 2.13 3.95 8.02
N LYS A 57 2.74 3.81 9.22
CA LYS A 57 4.16 3.44 9.36
C LYS A 57 4.41 1.93 9.37
N SER A 58 3.37 1.15 9.64
CA SER A 58 3.41 -0.31 9.67
C SER A 58 2.02 -0.90 9.48
N PHE A 59 1.93 -2.13 8.99
CA PHE A 59 0.71 -2.94 9.00
C PHE A 59 1.05 -4.38 9.38
N THR A 60 0.06 -5.09 9.94
CA THR A 60 0.22 -6.50 10.30
C THR A 60 -0.50 -7.36 9.29
N TYR A 61 0.23 -8.23 8.59
CA TYR A 61 -0.32 -9.20 7.67
C TYR A 61 -0.04 -10.61 8.22
N LEU A 62 -1.11 -11.34 8.59
CA LEU A 62 -1.01 -12.71 9.11
C LEU A 62 -0.02 -12.87 10.28
N GLY A 63 0.06 -11.86 11.15
CA GLY A 63 0.99 -11.85 12.29
C GLY A 63 2.39 -11.33 11.98
N ILE A 64 2.71 -11.06 10.71
CA ILE A 64 3.97 -10.42 10.29
C ILE A 64 3.78 -8.91 10.31
N ILE A 65 4.67 -8.20 11.01
CA ILE A 65 4.65 -6.74 11.07
C ILE A 65 5.53 -6.21 9.94
N ILE A 66 4.92 -5.61 8.94
CA ILE A 66 5.60 -4.97 7.82
C ILE A 66 5.68 -3.47 8.13
N ASN A 67 6.89 -2.90 8.12
CA ASN A 67 7.11 -1.49 8.46
C ASN A 67 7.97 -0.77 7.41
N GLU A 68 8.07 0.54 7.53
CA GLU A 68 8.88 1.41 6.66
C GLU A 68 10.38 0.99 6.56
N GLN A 69 10.90 0.27 7.56
CA GLN A 69 12.32 -0.03 7.72
C GLN A 69 12.76 -1.42 7.22
N GLU A 70 11.86 -2.28 6.74
CA GLU A 70 12.26 -3.59 6.15
C GLU A 70 12.83 -3.45 4.72
N GLY A 71 13.79 -2.54 4.56
CA GLY A 71 14.75 -2.60 3.46
C GLY A 71 15.78 -3.69 3.74
N SER A 72 15.69 -4.81 3.01
CA SER A 72 16.82 -5.65 2.58
C SER A 72 17.90 -6.01 3.63
N ASP A 73 17.53 -6.63 4.76
CA ASP A 73 18.33 -7.68 5.46
C ASP A 73 17.63 -8.27 6.72
N ALA A 74 16.35 -7.97 6.96
CA ALA A 74 15.60 -8.67 7.99
C ALA A 74 15.21 -10.05 7.44
N ASP A 75 16.05 -11.03 7.72
CA ASP A 75 15.80 -12.46 7.53
C ASP A 75 14.31 -12.75 7.82
N VAL A 76 13.54 -13.08 6.78
CA VAL A 76 12.14 -13.49 6.89
C VAL A 76 12.14 -14.79 7.68
N LYS A 77 12.12 -14.67 9.00
CA LYS A 77 12.04 -15.80 9.92
C LYS A 77 10.61 -16.30 9.94
N VAL A 78 10.18 -16.88 8.82
CA VAL A 78 9.06 -17.81 8.81
C VAL A 78 9.56 -19.06 9.54
N LYS A 79 9.30 -19.11 10.85
CA LYS A 79 9.32 -20.38 11.57
C LYS A 79 8.05 -21.13 11.18
N ILE A 80 8.25 -22.19 10.41
CA ILE A 80 7.27 -23.25 10.14
C ILE A 80 6.95 -23.96 11.45
#